data_AF-A0A1F4ZBU6-F1
#
_entry.id   AF-A0A1F4ZBU6-F1
#
_cell.length_a   1.000
_cell.length_b   1.000
_cell.length_c   1.000
_cell.angle_alpha   90.00
_cell.angle_beta   90.00
_cell.angle_gamma   90.00
#
_symmetry.space_group_name_H-M   'P 1'
#
loop_
_entity.id
_entity.type
_entity.pdbx_description
1 polymer ?
#
loop_
_entity_poly.entity_id
_entity_poly.type
_entity_poly.pdbx_seq_one_letter_code
_entity_poly.pdbx_strand_id
1 'polypeptide(L)'
;MLEVGGEMDSANLYDRILGKEEFVRQLKEKGVSDEIITAEWEKIYKLFCLSYVMQVYDRLPMSLQKEAEMGLDITKAEGATEFLQRVSKHTKEFGGKMDVADLVKEAANEAYKMYVELEEKK
;
A
#
# COMPACT_ATOMS: atom_id res chain seq x y z
N MET A 1 30.77 15.98 -5.27
CA MET A 1 29.82 15.91 -4.15
C MET A 1 28.45 16.15 -4.74
N LEU A 2 27.68 15.09 -4.95
CA LEU A 2 26.28 15.20 -5.33
C LEU A 2 25.49 15.20 -4.03
N GLU A 3 24.82 16.32 -3.75
CA GLU A 3 23.86 16.44 -2.67
C GLU A 3 22.72 15.45 -2.94
N VAL A 4 22.76 14.31 -2.25
CA VAL A 4 21.62 13.41 -2.18
C VAL A 4 20.63 14.08 -1.23
N GLY A 5 19.76 14.92 -1.80
CA GLY A 5 18.56 15.46 -1.15
C GLY A 5 17.61 14.31 -0.79
N GLY A 6 17.97 13.58 0.26
CA GLY A 6 17.23 12.47 0.81
C GLY A 6 16.07 12.97 1.65
N GLU A 7 15.00 13.40 0.98
CA GLU A 7 13.63 13.44 1.47
C GLU A 7 12.72 13.75 0.28
N MET A 8 12.77 12.90 -0.75
CA MET A 8 11.67 12.85 -1.72
C MET A 8 10.50 12.24 -0.95
N ASP A 9 9.65 13.11 -0.40
CA ASP A 9 8.51 12.79 0.46
C ASP A 9 7.77 11.56 -0.10
N SER A 10 7.80 10.45 0.64
CA SER A 10 7.34 9.14 0.15
C SER A 10 5.90 9.16 -0.40
N ALA A 11 5.07 10.10 0.06
CA ALA A 11 3.75 10.39 -0.48
C ALA A 11 3.77 10.72 -1.98
N ASN A 12 4.76 11.50 -2.45
CA ASN A 12 4.89 11.87 -3.87
C ASN A 12 5.35 10.70 -4.74
N LEU A 13 6.04 9.71 -4.19
CA LEU A 13 6.46 8.52 -4.93
C LEU A 13 5.26 7.62 -5.24
N TYR A 14 4.44 7.32 -4.22
CA TYR A 14 3.26 6.46 -4.39
C TYR A 14 2.16 7.12 -5.23
N ASP A 15 1.94 8.42 -5.06
CA ASP A 15 1.04 9.18 -5.91
C ASP A 15 1.40 9.06 -7.40
N ARG A 16 2.71 9.03 -7.73
CA ARG A 16 3.17 8.81 -9.11
C ARG A 16 3.02 7.37 -9.58
N ILE A 17 3.38 6.39 -8.75
CA ILE A 17 3.26 4.96 -9.08
C ILE A 17 1.82 4.60 -9.39
N LEU A 18 0.89 5.08 -8.57
CA LEU A 18 -0.54 4.85 -8.72
C LEU A 18 -1.14 5.76 -9.80
N GLY A 19 -0.46 6.82 -10.26
CA GLY A 19 -0.99 7.70 -11.31
C GLY A 19 -2.12 8.61 -10.80
N LYS A 20 -1.97 9.18 -9.60
CA LYS A 20 -2.92 10.10 -8.98
C LYS A 20 -3.32 11.25 -9.88
N GLU A 21 -2.36 11.84 -10.59
CA GLU A 21 -2.62 12.98 -11.47
C GLU A 21 -3.66 12.64 -12.53
N GLU A 22 -3.53 11.49 -13.17
CA GLU A 22 -4.47 11.02 -14.19
C GLU A 22 -5.83 10.66 -13.57
N PHE A 23 -5.83 10.02 -12.41
CA PHE A 23 -7.06 9.73 -11.66
C PHE A 23 -7.84 11.01 -11.33
N VAL A 24 -7.17 12.01 -10.75
CA VAL A 24 -7.75 13.30 -10.40
C VAL A 24 -8.27 14.01 -11.65
N ARG A 25 -7.47 14.03 -12.73
CA ARG A 25 -7.86 14.67 -14.00
C ARG A 25 -9.14 14.07 -14.56
N GLN A 26 -9.22 12.74 -14.68
CA GLN A 26 -10.39 12.04 -15.21
C GLN A 26 -11.67 12.30 -14.41
N LEU A 27 -11.57 12.39 -13.08
CA LEU A 27 -12.72 12.67 -12.22
C LEU A 27 -13.15 14.14 -12.27
N LYS A 28 -12.19 15.08 -12.33
CA LYS A 28 -12.49 16.50 -12.52
C LYS A 28 -13.18 16.78 -13.85
N GLU A 29 -12.74 16.12 -14.93
CA GLU A 29 -13.38 16.21 -16.25
C GLU A 29 -14.82 15.71 -16.26
N LYS A 30 -15.18 14.83 -15.31
CA LYS A 30 -16.55 14.33 -15.09
C LYS A 30 -17.36 15.20 -14.12
N GLY A 31 -16.80 16.32 -13.63
CA GLY A 31 -17.47 17.22 -12.69
C GLY A 31 -17.54 16.71 -11.25
N VAL A 32 -16.70 15.74 -10.87
CA VAL A 32 -16.64 15.23 -9.49
C VAL A 32 -15.94 16.26 -8.60
N SER A 33 -16.45 16.45 -7.37
CA SER A 33 -15.89 17.41 -6.42
C SER A 33 -14.55 16.95 -5.83
N ASP A 34 -13.70 17.90 -5.44
CA ASP A 34 -12.41 17.60 -4.81
C ASP A 34 -12.54 16.77 -3.52
N GLU A 35 -13.64 16.95 -2.78
CA GLU A 35 -13.95 16.16 -1.57
C GLU A 35 -14.13 14.68 -1.91
N ILE A 36 -14.93 14.38 -2.94
CA ILE A 36 -15.17 13.00 -3.38
C ILE A 36 -13.88 12.41 -3.96
N ILE A 37 -13.15 13.16 -4.79
CA ILE A 37 -11.87 12.71 -5.36
C ILE A 37 -10.88 12.35 -4.24
N THR A 38 -10.80 13.17 -3.19
CA THR A 38 -9.93 12.93 -2.04
C THR A 38 -10.33 11.65 -1.30
N ALA A 39 -11.63 11.45 -1.05
CA ALA A 39 -12.14 10.26 -0.38
C ALA A 39 -11.88 8.98 -1.20
N GLU A 40 -12.10 9.02 -2.51
CA GLU A 40 -11.83 7.88 -3.39
C GLU A 40 -10.32 7.58 -3.48
N TRP A 41 -9.49 8.62 -3.56
CA TRP A 41 -8.04 8.44 -3.55
C TRP A 41 -7.55 7.79 -2.26
N GLU A 42 -8.09 8.20 -1.12
CA GLU A 42 -7.72 7.64 0.19
C GLU A 42 -8.03 6.14 0.28
N LYS A 43 -9.12 5.67 -0.35
CA LYS A 43 -9.43 4.24 -0.43
C LYS A 43 -8.38 3.48 -1.24
N ILE A 44 -8.04 3.97 -2.44
CA ILE A 44 -7.03 3.36 -3.31
C ILE A 44 -5.68 3.30 -2.58
N TYR A 45 -5.28 4.39 -1.92
CA TYR A 45 -4.03 4.47 -1.18
C TYR A 45 -3.99 3.47 0.01
N LYS A 46 -5.09 3.33 0.76
CA LYS A 46 -5.20 2.34 1.84
C LYS A 46 -5.09 0.91 1.31
N LEU A 47 -5.76 0.60 0.20
CA LEU A 47 -5.68 -0.71 -0.46
C LEU A 47 -4.27 -1.01 -0.97
N PHE A 48 -3.58 0.00 -1.50
CA PHE A 48 -2.17 -0.10 -1.89
C PHE A 48 -1.27 -0.41 -0.69
N CYS A 49 -1.38 0.35 0.40
CA CYS A 49 -0.60 0.09 1.62
C CYS A 49 -0.81 -1.32 2.14
N LEU A 50 -2.07 -1.78 2.20
CA LEU A 50 -2.41 -3.13 2.62
C LEU A 50 -1.79 -4.19 1.70
N SER A 51 -1.98 -4.05 0.38
CA SER A 51 -1.44 -4.97 -0.61
C SER A 51 0.08 -5.06 -0.53
N TYR A 52 0.76 -3.91 -0.36
CA TYR A 52 2.21 -3.86 -0.23
C TYR A 52 2.69 -4.63 1.01
N VAL A 53 2.05 -4.42 2.16
CA VAL A 53 2.41 -5.16 3.39
C VAL A 53 2.19 -6.66 3.22
N MET A 54 1.09 -7.09 2.59
CA MET A 54 0.82 -8.50 2.33
C MET A 54 1.83 -9.13 1.36
N GLN A 55 2.17 -8.43 0.28
CA GLN A 55 3.18 -8.89 -0.68
C GLN A 55 4.58 -9.01 -0.05
N VAL A 56 4.90 -8.13 0.89
CA VAL A 56 6.12 -8.25 1.69
C VAL A 56 6.04 -9.46 2.62
N TYR A 57 4.93 -9.61 3.34
CA TYR A 57 4.69 -10.73 4.24
C TYR A 57 4.91 -12.08 3.54
N ASP A 58 4.33 -12.27 2.36
CA ASP A 58 4.43 -13.50 1.58
C ASP A 58 5.87 -13.85 1.15
N ARG A 59 6.74 -12.84 1.06
CA ARG A 59 8.16 -13.00 0.70
C ARG A 59 9.09 -13.09 1.92
N LEU A 60 8.58 -12.89 3.13
CA LEU A 60 9.36 -13.10 4.35
C LEU A 60 9.68 -14.60 4.52
N PRO A 61 10.82 -14.94 5.15
CA PRO A 61 11.05 -16.31 5.62
C PRO A 61 9.91 -16.78 6.52
N MET A 62 9.54 -18.06 6.41
CA MET A 62 8.47 -18.68 7.22
C MET A 62 8.60 -18.44 8.73
N SER A 63 9.83 -18.32 9.25
CA SER A 63 10.05 -18.01 10.68
C SER A 63 9.51 -16.64 11.07
N LEU A 64 9.70 -15.63 10.21
CA LEU A 64 9.22 -14.26 10.45
C LEU A 64 7.73 -14.12 10.16
N GLN A 65 7.21 -14.89 9.19
CA GLN A 65 5.77 -14.97 8.97
C GLN A 65 5.05 -15.46 10.23
N LYS A 66 5.54 -16.57 10.82
CA LYS A 66 5.01 -17.10 12.08
C LYS A 66 5.12 -16.12 13.23
N GLU A 67 6.24 -15.41 13.35
CA GLU A 67 6.42 -14.37 14.39
C GLU A 67 5.41 -13.22 14.24
N ALA A 68 5.15 -12.80 13.00
CA ALA A 68 4.18 -11.75 12.71
C ALA A 68 2.74 -12.16 13.09
N GLU A 69 2.37 -13.43 12.92
CA GLU A 69 1.04 -13.95 13.27
C GLU A 69 0.90 -14.38 14.74
N MET A 70 2.01 -14.68 15.42
CA MET A 70 2.01 -15.38 16.70
C MET A 70 1.22 -14.63 17.78
N GLY A 71 0.19 -15.30 18.29
CA GLY A 71 -0.65 -14.81 19.38
C GLY A 71 -1.64 -13.72 18.97
N LEU A 72 -1.78 -13.43 17.67
CA LEU A 72 -2.72 -12.42 17.17
C LEU A 72 -4.02 -13.05 16.67
N ASP A 73 -5.13 -12.40 17.00
CA ASP A 73 -6.43 -12.64 16.38
C ASP A 73 -6.65 -11.59 15.29
N ILE A 74 -6.19 -11.88 14.07
CA ILE A 74 -6.23 -10.96 12.92
C ILE A 74 -7.65 -10.68 12.41
N THR A 75 -8.66 -11.39 12.92
CA THR A 75 -10.07 -11.09 12.62
C THR A 75 -10.56 -9.85 13.36
N LYS A 76 -9.84 -9.42 14.40
CA LYS A 76 -10.12 -8.20 15.17
C LYS A 76 -9.21 -7.07 14.70
N ALA A 77 -9.74 -5.84 14.76
CA ALA A 77 -9.02 -4.64 14.33
C ALA A 77 -7.66 -4.46 15.03
N GLU A 78 -7.59 -4.71 16.34
CA GLU A 78 -6.34 -4.63 17.12
C GLU A 78 -5.31 -5.66 16.66
N GLY A 79 -5.72 -6.92 16.49
CA GLY A 79 -4.84 -7.98 16.00
C GLY A 79 -4.36 -7.76 14.56
N ALA A 80 -5.24 -7.27 13.68
CA ALA A 80 -4.86 -6.87 12.32
C ALA A 80 -3.88 -5.69 12.32
N THR A 81 -4.10 -4.69 13.18
CA THR A 81 -3.20 -3.53 13.29
C THR A 81 -1.81 -3.96 13.77
N GLU A 82 -1.74 -4.80 14.81
CA GLU A 82 -0.48 -5.30 15.33
C GLU A 82 0.24 -6.19 14.32
N PHE A 83 -0.49 -7.03 13.58
CA PHE A 83 0.05 -7.83 12.48
C PHE A 83 0.75 -6.95 11.43
N LEU A 84 0.06 -5.92 10.92
CA LEU A 84 0.62 -5.00 9.92
C LEU A 84 1.88 -4.27 10.44
N GLN A 85 1.91 -3.92 11.73
CA GLN A 85 3.09 -3.31 12.35
C GLN A 85 4.27 -4.27 12.43
N ARG A 86 4.04 -5.54 12.82
CA ARG A 86 5.09 -6.56 12.87
C ARG A 86 5.67 -6.86 11.50
N VAL A 87 4.82 -7.01 10.48
CA VAL A 87 5.29 -7.17 9.09
C VAL A 87 6.13 -5.97 8.66
N SER A 88 5.65 -4.74 8.89
CA SER A 88 6.37 -3.51 8.54
C SER A 88 7.75 -3.41 9.20
N LYS A 89 7.89 -3.94 10.43
CA LYS A 89 9.19 -4.02 11.11
C LYS A 89 10.14 -4.98 10.38
N HIS A 90 9.67 -6.19 10.04
CA HIS A 90 10.47 -7.16 9.30
C HIS A 90 10.84 -6.66 7.89
N THR A 91 10.00 -5.86 7.24
CA THR A 91 10.33 -5.20 5.97
C THR A 91 11.58 -4.34 6.06
N LYS A 92 11.78 -3.59 7.16
CA LYS A 92 12.99 -2.76 7.33
C LYS A 92 14.25 -3.62 7.51
N GLU A 93 14.11 -4.79 8.14
CA GLU A 93 15.20 -5.71 8.43
C GLU A 93 15.57 -6.58 7.22
N PHE A 94 14.60 -6.95 6.38
CA PHE A 94 14.76 -7.84 5.21
C PHE A 94 14.69 -7.14 3.84
N GLY A 95 14.27 -5.87 3.79
CA GLY A 95 13.94 -5.16 2.55
C GLY A 95 15.10 -5.03 1.55
N GLY A 96 16.35 -5.09 2.02
CA GLY A 96 17.53 -5.09 1.14
C GLY A 96 17.68 -6.34 0.26
N LYS A 97 16.86 -7.38 0.47
CA LYS A 97 16.88 -8.63 -0.30
C LYS A 97 15.66 -8.80 -1.21
N MET A 98 14.71 -7.86 -1.17
CA MET A 98 13.48 -7.92 -1.95
C MET A 98 13.57 -6.96 -3.13
N ASP A 99 13.00 -7.33 -4.28
CA ASP A 99 12.79 -6.39 -5.37
C ASP A 99 11.62 -5.47 -5.01
N VAL A 100 11.95 -4.32 -4.41
CA VAL A 100 10.98 -3.33 -3.96
C VAL A 100 10.17 -2.78 -5.15
N ALA A 101 10.75 -2.67 -6.33
CA ALA A 101 10.05 -2.14 -7.50
C ALA A 101 8.96 -3.10 -7.97
N ASP A 102 9.24 -4.40 -7.98
CA ASP A 102 8.28 -5.43 -8.32
C ASP A 102 7.14 -5.50 -7.29
N LEU A 103 7.48 -5.51 -6.00
CA LEU A 103 6.52 -5.47 -4.88
C LEU A 103 5.55 -4.29 -4.97
N VAL A 104 6.09 -3.11 -5.25
CA VAL A 104 5.30 -1.87 -5.39
C VAL A 104 4.35 -1.97 -6.60
N LYS A 105 4.81 -2.52 -7.72
CA LYS A 105 3.98 -2.68 -8.92
C LYS A 105 2.86 -3.70 -8.71
N GLU A 106 3.15 -4.84 -8.10
CA GLU A 106 2.13 -5.84 -7.77
C GLU A 106 1.10 -5.30 -6.79
N ALA A 107 1.54 -4.58 -5.75
CA ALA A 107 0.66 -3.96 -4.78
C ALA A 107 -0.25 -2.89 -5.42
N ALA A 108 0.28 -2.10 -6.36
CA ALA A 108 -0.50 -1.13 -7.12
C ALA A 108 -1.60 -1.82 -7.95
N ASN A 109 -1.26 -2.88 -8.69
CA ASN A 109 -2.22 -3.62 -9.50
C ASN A 109 -3.32 -4.26 -8.64
N GLU A 110 -2.95 -4.89 -7.52
CA GLU A 110 -3.93 -5.52 -6.63
C GLU A 110 -4.83 -4.48 -5.95
N ALA A 111 -4.29 -3.33 -5.57
CA ALA A 111 -5.07 -2.23 -5.01
C ALA A 111 -6.16 -1.73 -5.97
N TYR A 112 -5.82 -1.56 -7.26
CA TYR A 112 -6.79 -1.17 -8.28
C TYR A 112 -7.85 -2.24 -8.49
N LYS A 113 -7.46 -3.51 -8.57
CA LYS A 113 -8.39 -4.63 -8.70
C LYS A 113 -9.38 -4.67 -7.53
N MET A 114 -8.88 -4.60 -6.30
CA MET A 114 -9.73 -4.56 -5.10
C MET A 114 -10.65 -3.34 -5.08
N TYR A 115 -10.14 -2.17 -5.48
CA TYR A 115 -10.96 -0.95 -5.54
C TYR A 115 -12.12 -1.12 -6.52
N VAL A 116 -11.86 -1.60 -7.74
CA VAL A 116 -12.91 -1.86 -8.75
C VAL A 116 -13.93 -2.88 -8.21
N GLU A 117 -13.48 -4.00 -7.65
CA GLU A 117 -14.37 -5.03 -7.09
C GLU A 117 -15.24 -4.51 -5.94
N LEU A 118 -14.73 -3.57 -5.13
CA LEU A 118 -15.50 -2.95 -4.05
C LEU A 118 -16.55 -1.96 -4.58
N GLU A 119 -16.24 -1.21 -5.63
CA GLU A 119 -17.19 -0.27 -6.22
C GLU A 119 -18.25 -0.99 -7.09
N GLU A 120 -17.94 -2.14 -7.71
CA GLU A 120 -18.92 -2.96 -8.44
C GLU A 120 -19.93 -3.67 -7.52
N LYS A 121 -19.61 -3.84 -6.23
CA LYS A 121 -20.47 -4.51 -5.23
C LYS A 121 -21.41 -3.54 -4.48
N LYS A 122 -21.35 -2.24 -4.75
CA LYS A 122 -22.22 -1.22 -4.16
C LYS A 122 -23.48 -0.99 -5.00
#